data_AF-A0A160IQ30-F1
#
_entry.id   AF-A0A160IQ30-F1
#
_cell.length_a   1.000
_cell.length_b   1.000
_cell.length_c   1.000
_cell.angle_alpha   90.00
_cell.angle_beta   90.00
_cell.angle_gamma   90.00
#
_symmetry.space_group_name_H-M   'P 1'
#
loop_
_entity.id
_entity.type
_entity.pdbx_description
1 polymer ?
#
loop_
_entity_poly.entity_id
_entity_poly.type
_entity_poly.pdbx_seq_one_letter_code
_entity_poly.pdbx_strand_id
1 'polypeptide(L)'
;MKEKDLLEFLTFIAEEDAQISTIVGFFTNQLGYDLNLIKEIVNYGVKMNILHIIDNEQVHENCISVQSVDLSEIDWSISNVKNEIYYIDFDYYREKLFVFDPKVPQEFIRFIKG
;
A
#
# COMPACT_ATOMS: atom_id res chain seq x y z
N MET A 1 8.46 -11.32 3.40
CA MET A 1 8.39 -11.15 1.94
C MET A 1 9.82 -11.10 1.41
N LYS A 2 10.10 -11.55 0.17
CA LYS A 2 11.42 -11.35 -0.43
C LYS A 2 11.67 -9.85 -0.64
N GLU A 3 12.91 -9.40 -0.54
CA GLU A 3 13.25 -7.97 -0.67
C GLU A 3 12.73 -7.36 -1.98
N LYS A 4 12.95 -8.03 -3.11
CA LYS A 4 12.49 -7.56 -4.42
C LYS A 4 10.96 -7.40 -4.50
N ASP A 5 10.21 -8.31 -3.88
CA ASP A 5 8.74 -8.29 -3.96
C ASP A 5 8.18 -7.23 -2.99
N LEU A 6 8.88 -6.97 -1.87
CA LEU A 6 8.53 -5.86 -0.98
C LEU A 6 8.83 -4.50 -1.62
N LEU A 7 9.95 -4.41 -2.33
CA LEU A 7 10.27 -3.22 -3.10
C LEU A 7 9.20 -2.98 -4.18
N GLU A 8 8.84 -4.01 -4.93
CA GLU A 8 7.75 -3.95 -5.91
C GLU A 8 6.42 -3.55 -5.28
N PHE A 9 6.06 -4.10 -4.12
CA PHE A 9 4.87 -3.71 -3.36
C PHE A 9 4.84 -2.21 -3.02
N LEU A 10 5.96 -1.68 -2.52
CA LEU A 10 6.06 -0.28 -2.13
C LEU A 10 6.08 0.65 -3.34
N THR A 11 6.73 0.24 -4.44
CA THR A 11 6.70 0.96 -5.72
C THR A 11 5.29 0.97 -6.30
N PHE A 12 4.55 -0.13 -6.23
CA PHE A 12 3.17 -0.23 -6.70
C PHE A 12 2.27 0.83 -6.04
N ILE A 13 2.45 1.06 -4.74
CA ILE A 13 1.75 2.13 -4.01
C ILE A 13 2.15 3.53 -4.50
N ALA A 14 3.41 3.72 -4.91
CA ALA A 14 3.89 5.00 -5.42
C ALA A 14 3.54 5.26 -6.90
N GLU A 15 2.93 4.29 -7.60
CA GLU A 15 2.40 4.49 -8.96
C GLU A 15 0.95 5.00 -8.97
N GLU A 16 0.35 5.26 -7.79
CA GLU A 16 -1.02 5.77 -7.61
C GLU A 16 -2.14 4.85 -8.14
N ASP A 17 -1.87 3.56 -8.35
CA ASP A 17 -2.86 2.53 -8.76
C ASP A 17 -3.00 1.40 -7.72
N ALA A 18 -2.72 1.71 -6.46
CA ALA A 18 -2.73 0.71 -5.38
C ALA A 18 -4.12 0.49 -4.78
N GLN A 19 -5.06 0.11 -5.64
CA GLN A 19 -6.35 -0.47 -5.22
C GLN A 19 -6.13 -1.75 -4.41
N ILE A 20 -6.94 -1.95 -3.38
CA ILE A 20 -6.91 -3.17 -2.57
C ILE A 20 -7.11 -4.40 -3.46
N SER A 21 -8.00 -4.34 -4.44
CA SER A 21 -8.23 -5.40 -5.42
C SER A 21 -6.94 -5.80 -6.16
N THR A 22 -6.18 -4.81 -6.63
CA THR A 22 -4.94 -5.00 -7.39
C THR A 22 -3.83 -5.55 -6.50
N ILE A 23 -3.66 -4.98 -5.32
CA ILE A 23 -2.68 -5.43 -4.32
C ILE A 23 -2.94 -6.90 -3.92
N VAL A 24 -4.18 -7.24 -3.55
CA VAL A 24 -4.54 -8.61 -3.17
C VAL A 24 -4.44 -9.56 -4.37
N GLY A 25 -4.89 -9.12 -5.54
CA GLY A 25 -4.81 -9.88 -6.78
C GLY A 25 -3.38 -10.26 -7.14
N PHE A 26 -2.44 -9.32 -7.05
CA PHE A 26 -1.05 -9.58 -7.42
C PHE A 26 -0.28 -10.28 -6.28
N PHE A 27 -0.18 -9.67 -5.10
CA PHE A 27 0.71 -10.16 -4.05
C PHE A 27 0.19 -11.41 -3.35
N THR A 28 -1.12 -11.50 -3.09
CA THR A 28 -1.71 -12.67 -2.43
C THR A 28 -2.03 -13.77 -3.43
N ASN A 29 -2.78 -13.48 -4.50
CA ASN A 29 -3.24 -14.55 -5.40
C ASN A 29 -2.17 -15.03 -6.40
N GLN A 30 -1.36 -14.13 -6.96
CA GLN A 30 -0.35 -14.51 -7.96
C GLN A 30 0.99 -14.90 -7.32
N LEU A 31 1.51 -14.08 -6.40
CA LEU A 31 2.80 -14.34 -5.73
C LEU A 31 2.67 -15.27 -4.51
N GLY A 32 1.45 -15.51 -4.02
CA GLY A 32 1.17 -16.47 -2.94
C GLY A 32 1.51 -15.96 -1.53
N TYR A 33 1.65 -14.65 -1.34
CA TYR A 33 1.89 -14.10 0.00
C TYR A 33 0.63 -14.13 0.87
N ASP A 34 0.81 -14.47 2.15
CA ASP A 34 -0.28 -14.46 3.14
C ASP A 34 -0.94 -13.08 3.21
N LEU A 35 -2.28 -13.04 3.11
CA LEU A 35 -3.05 -11.80 3.20
C LEU A 35 -2.78 -11.03 4.50
N ASN A 36 -2.58 -11.71 5.62
CA ASN A 36 -2.25 -11.07 6.89
C ASN A 36 -0.90 -10.36 6.85
N LEU A 37 0.07 -10.86 6.07
CA LEU A 37 1.34 -10.17 5.88
C LEU A 37 1.14 -8.86 5.11
N ILE A 38 0.32 -8.88 4.06
CA ILE A 38 -0.04 -7.67 3.30
C ILE A 38 -0.72 -6.65 4.22
N LYS A 39 -1.72 -7.10 4.98
CA LYS A 39 -2.40 -6.28 5.99
C LYS A 39 -1.43 -5.71 7.03
N GLU A 40 -0.48 -6.51 7.51
CA GLU A 40 0.52 -6.07 8.50
C GLU A 40 1.41 -4.94 7.95
N ILE A 41 1.88 -5.06 6.69
CA ILE A 41 2.70 -4.05 6.03
C ILE A 41 1.92 -2.73 5.93
N VAL A 42 0.69 -2.78 5.43
CA VAL A 42 -0.14 -1.58 5.23
C VAL A 42 -0.52 -0.96 6.57
N ASN A 43 -1.00 -1.76 7.53
CA ASN A 43 -1.37 -1.28 8.86
C ASN A 43 -0.16 -0.66 9.59
N TYR A 44 1.03 -1.21 9.40
CA TYR A 44 2.25 -0.60 9.91
C TYR A 44 2.52 0.76 9.27
N GLY A 45 2.44 0.87 7.94
CA GLY A 45 2.59 2.13 7.23
C GLY A 45 1.57 3.19 7.68
N VAL A 46 0.31 2.81 7.88
CA VAL A 46 -0.74 3.70 8.42
C VAL A 46 -0.41 4.14 9.85
N LYS A 47 -0.04 3.20 10.72
CA LYS A 47 0.32 3.51 12.12
C LYS A 47 1.53 4.44 12.23
N MET A 48 2.48 4.34 11.30
CA MET A 48 3.66 5.19 11.24
C MET A 48 3.43 6.53 10.54
N ASN A 49 2.19 6.81 10.11
CA ASN A 49 1.84 8.00 9.32
C ASN A 49 2.66 8.10 8.02
N ILE A 50 2.89 6.97 7.38
CA ILE A 50 3.56 6.83 6.08
C ILE A 50 2.53 6.61 4.97
N LEU A 51 1.54 5.77 5.25
CA LEU A 51 0.47 5.42 4.31
C LEU A 51 -0.86 5.94 4.84
N HIS A 52 -1.81 6.20 3.94
CA HIS A 52 -3.22 6.24 4.27
C HIS A 52 -4.01 5.35 3.31
N ILE A 53 -5.23 4.99 3.70
CA ILE A 53 -6.18 4.31 2.85
C ILE A 53 -7.37 5.25 2.68
N ILE A 54 -7.76 5.50 1.43
CA ILE A 54 -8.91 6.33 1.10
C ILE A 54 -10.00 5.50 0.45
N ASP A 55 -11.23 6.01 0.48
CA ASP A 55 -12.36 5.51 -0.28
C ASP A 55 -12.57 6.42 -1.49
N ASN A 56 -12.31 5.89 -2.69
CA ASN A 56 -12.39 6.64 -3.94
C ASN A 56 -13.81 7.01 -4.35
N GLU A 57 -14.85 6.34 -3.83
CA GLU A 57 -16.23 6.73 -4.16
C GLU A 57 -16.66 8.04 -3.47
N GLN A 58 -15.98 8.44 -2.38
CA GLN A 58 -16.25 9.68 -1.65
C GLN A 58 -15.50 10.89 -2.21
N VAL A 59 -14.74 10.72 -3.29
CA VAL A 59 -14.10 11.81 -4.04
C VAL A 59 -15.12 12.39 -5.04
N HIS A 60 -16.23 12.93 -4.54
CA HIS A 60 -17.16 13.74 -5.34
C HIS A 60 -17.39 15.11 -4.68
N GLU A 61 -17.04 16.15 -5.42
CA GLU A 61 -17.34 17.57 -5.21
C GLU A 61 -16.76 18.22 -3.91
N ASN A 62 -15.53 18.73 -4.06
CA ASN A 62 -14.97 19.85 -3.29
C ASN A 62 -14.57 19.66 -1.81
N CYS A 63 -14.49 18.44 -1.29
CA CYS A 63 -13.86 18.19 0.02
C CYS A 63 -13.06 16.88 -0.02
N ILE A 64 -11.73 16.96 -0.08
CA ILE A 64 -10.85 15.84 0.30
C ILE A 64 -10.87 15.76 1.82
N SER A 65 -11.96 15.24 2.41
CA SER A 65 -11.86 14.72 3.75
C SER A 65 -11.27 13.33 3.63
N VAL A 66 -9.96 13.22 3.83
CA VAL A 66 -9.27 11.94 4.06
C VAL A 66 -9.83 11.40 5.37
N GLN A 67 -10.99 10.74 5.32
CA GLN A 67 -11.53 10.06 6.49
C GLN A 67 -10.68 8.80 6.64
N SER A 68 -9.89 8.75 7.70
CA SER A 68 -9.16 7.54 8.07
C SER A 68 -10.18 6.40 8.21
N VAL A 69 -10.16 5.46 7.26
CA VAL A 69 -11.01 4.28 7.30
C VAL A 69 -10.59 3.43 8.50
N ASP A 70 -11.55 2.89 9.25
CA ASP A 70 -11.21 1.87 10.24
C ASP A 70 -10.64 0.67 9.49
N LEU A 71 -9.35 0.38 9.73
CA LEU A 71 -8.62 -0.69 9.05
C LEU A 71 -9.27 -2.07 9.23
N SER A 72 -10.10 -2.24 10.27
CA SER A 72 -10.86 -3.46 10.52
C SER A 72 -12.09 -3.62 9.62
N GLU A 73 -12.60 -2.54 9.04
CA GLU A 73 -13.78 -2.53 8.17
C GLU A 73 -13.43 -2.65 6.68
N ILE A 74 -12.14 -2.58 6.33
CA ILE A 74 -11.67 -2.69 4.94
C ILE A 74 -11.90 -4.11 4.42
N ASP A 75 -12.58 -4.23 3.27
CA ASP A 75 -12.68 -5.48 2.53
C ASP A 75 -11.36 -5.80 1.83
N TRP A 76 -10.62 -6.78 2.32
CA TRP A 76 -9.35 -7.23 1.75
C TRP A 76 -9.53 -8.31 0.68
N SER A 77 -10.40 -8.03 -0.29
CA SER A 77 -10.73 -8.95 -1.37
C SER A 77 -10.47 -8.34 -2.75
N ILE A 78 -10.41 -9.19 -3.77
CA ILE A 78 -10.25 -8.74 -5.17
C ILE A 78 -11.45 -7.97 -5.72
N SER A 79 -12.59 -7.97 -5.02
CA SER A 79 -13.75 -7.14 -5.39
C SER A 79 -13.67 -5.72 -4.86
N ASN A 80 -12.73 -5.41 -3.95
CA ASN A 80 -12.58 -4.07 -3.42
C ASN A 80 -11.82 -3.15 -4.37
N VAL A 81 -12.58 -2.53 -5.27
CA VAL A 81 -12.10 -1.49 -6.21
C VAL A 81 -12.30 -0.07 -5.66
N LYS A 82 -12.80 0.06 -4.43
CA LYS A 82 -13.16 1.35 -3.83
C LYS A 82 -12.02 1.92 -2.99
N ASN A 83 -11.32 1.05 -2.27
CA ASN A 83 -10.26 1.49 -1.39
C ASN A 83 -8.90 1.45 -2.08
N GLU A 84 -8.14 2.53 -1.90
CA GLU A 84 -6.80 2.70 -2.44
C GLU A 84 -5.82 3.12 -1.35
N ILE A 85 -4.59 2.63 -1.47
CA ILE A 85 -3.49 2.91 -0.56
C ILE A 85 -2.61 3.99 -1.19
N TYR A 86 -2.25 5.00 -0.43
CA TYR A 86 -1.37 6.08 -0.88
C TYR A 86 -0.30 6.40 0.16
N TYR A 87 0.80 6.96 -0.31
CA TYR A 87 1.78 7.63 0.55
C TYR A 87 1.25 8.98 1.01
N ILE A 88 1.42 9.28 2.30
CA ILE A 88 1.13 10.60 2.85
C ILE A 88 2.13 11.64 2.30
N ASP A 89 3.41 11.28 2.22
CA ASP A 89 4.46 12.08 1.57
C ASP A 89 4.88 11.42 0.25
N PHE A 90 4.03 11.58 -0.76
CA PHE A 90 4.19 10.94 -2.06
C PHE A 90 5.55 11.26 -2.71
N ASP A 91 5.93 12.54 -2.75
CA ASP A 91 7.16 12.98 -3.41
C ASP A 91 8.40 12.33 -2.76
N TYR A 92 8.47 12.29 -1.42
CA TYR A 92 9.57 11.65 -0.70
C TYR A 92 9.74 10.17 -1.02
N TYR A 93 8.63 9.40 -1.05
CA TYR A 93 8.72 7.97 -1.34
C TYR A 93 8.95 7.70 -2.82
N ARG A 94 8.37 8.50 -3.72
CA ARG A 94 8.63 8.43 -5.15
C ARG A 94 10.12 8.65 -5.45
N GLU A 95 10.74 9.67 -4.86
CA GLU A 95 12.17 9.97 -5.05
C GLU A 95 13.09 8.84 -4.57
N LYS A 96 12.64 7.98 -3.64
CA LYS A 96 13.42 6.83 -3.15
C LYS A 96 13.19 5.56 -3.96
N LEU A 97 11.98 5.37 -4.45
CA LEU A 97 11.55 4.13 -5.11
C LEU A 97 11.82 4.16 -6.62
N PHE A 98 11.92 5.34 -7.23
CA PHE A 98 12.18 5.52 -8.67
C PHE A 98 13.60 6.03 -8.96
N VAL A 99 14.60 5.39 -8.37
CA VAL A 99 16.03 5.63 -8.64
C VAL A 99 16.65 4.45 -9.39
N PHE A 100 17.89 4.61 -9.88
CA PHE A 100 18.59 3.57 -10.65
C PHE A 100 18.80 2.25 -9.88
N ASP A 101 19.05 2.33 -8.57
CA ASP A 101 19.21 1.18 -7.67
C ASP A 101 18.31 1.38 -6.44
N PRO A 102 16.99 1.17 -6.59
CA PRO A 102 16.05 1.44 -5.51
C PRO A 102 16.17 0.37 -4.44
N LYS A 103 16.02 0.78 -3.19
CA LYS A 103 16.09 -0.10 -2.02
C LYS A 103 14.83 0.03 -1.21
N VAL A 104 14.48 -1.04 -0.50
CA VAL A 104 13.37 -0.99 0.46
C VAL A 104 13.64 0.13 1.47
N PRO A 105 12.73 1.12 1.62
CA PRO A 105 12.85 2.15 2.63
C PRO A 105 13.05 1.55 4.03
N GLN A 106 13.90 2.18 4.83
CA GLN A 106 14.36 1.66 6.13
C GLN A 106 13.20 1.28 7.06
N GLU A 107 12.10 2.02 6.97
CA GLU A 107 10.87 1.82 7.74
C GLU A 107 10.24 0.44 7.49
N PHE A 108 10.42 -0.13 6.29
CA PHE A 108 9.79 -1.39 5.87
C PHE A 108 10.73 -2.61 5.86
N ILE A 109 12.05 -2.43 6.08
CA ILE A 109 13.04 -3.53 6.04
C ILE A 109 12.66 -4.71 6.94
N ARG A 110 11.93 -4.46 8.05
CA ARG A 110 11.44 -5.50 8.97
C ARG A 110 10.56 -6.57 8.32
N PHE A 111 9.96 -6.30 7.15
CA PHE A 111 9.10 -7.24 6.44
C PHE A 111 9.87 -8.13 5.45
N ILE A 112 11.16 -7.87 5.27
CA ILE A 112 12.05 -8.75 4.51
C ILE A 112 12.27 -10.03 5.31
N LYS A 113 12.00 -11.17 4.69
CA LYS A 113 12.33 -12.49 5.22
C LYS A 113 13.30 -13.16 4.24
N GLY A 114 14.36 -13.75 4.80
CA GLY A 114 15.39 -14.48 4.04
C GLY A 114 14.87 -15.75 3.38
#